data_AF-A0A660XLU7-F1
#
_entry.id   AF-A0A660XLU7-F1
#
_cell.length_a   1.000
_cell.length_b   1.000
_cell.length_c   1.000
_cell.angle_alpha   90.00
_cell.angle_beta   90.00
_cell.angle_gamma   90.00
#
_symmetry.space_group_name_H-M   'P 1'
#
loop_
_entity.id
_entity.type
_entity.pdbx_description
1 polymer ?
#
loop_
_entity_poly.entity_id
_entity_poly.type
_entity_poly.pdbx_seq_one_letter_code
_entity_poly.pdbx_strand_id
1 'polypeptide(L)' 'MSDNRRRYRAIKDAIKQLYPTEPRGNTARHLHTLAALISGIVGSKSTNLPAVAAKVPDGTKRESRVKRDTVRF' A
#
# COMPACT_ATOMS: atom_id res chain seq x y z
N MET A 1 2.28 -1.78 -24.72
CA MET A 1 1.20 -1.36 -23.79
C MET A 1 0.27 -2.51 -23.33
N SER A 2 0.42 -3.75 -23.82
CA SER A 2 -0.37 -4.92 -23.36
C SER A 2 -0.01 -5.39 -21.95
N ASP A 3 1.27 -5.28 -21.58
CA ASP A 3 1.81 -5.78 -20.31
C ASP A 3 1.21 -5.06 -19.08
N ASN A 4 1.06 -3.74 -19.14
CA ASN A 4 0.43 -2.97 -18.06
C ASN A 4 -1.03 -3.38 -17.83
N ARG A 5 -1.78 -3.62 -18.91
CA ARG A 5 -3.19 -4.03 -18.81
C ARG A 5 -3.31 -5.46 -18.27
N ARG A 6 -2.39 -6.35 -18.66
CA ARG A 6 -2.30 -7.72 -18.13
C ARG A 6 -1.97 -7.72 -16.64
N ARG A 7 -0.98 -6.92 -16.22
CA ARG A 7 -0.56 -6.76 -14.82
C ARG A 7 -1.70 -6.21 -13.96
N TYR A 8 -2.36 -5.15 -14.42
CA TYR A 8 -3.52 -4.58 -13.76
C TYR A 8 -4.65 -5.62 -13.55
N ARG A 9 -4.97 -6.43 -14.57
CA ARG A 9 -5.98 -7.49 -14.46
C ARG A 9 -5.58 -8.57 -13.45
N ALA A 10 -4.34 -9.06 -13.51
CA ALA A 10 -3.84 -10.05 -12.57
C ALA A 10 -3.92 -9.56 -11.11
N ILE A 11 -3.55 -8.30 -10.85
CA ILE A 11 -3.65 -7.69 -9.51
C ILE A 11 -5.12 -7.58 -9.08
N LYS A 12 -6.00 -7.11 -9.97
CA LYS A 12 -7.43 -6.99 -9.67
C LYS A 12 -8.06 -8.35 -9.33
N ASP A 13 -7.72 -9.39 -10.09
CA ASP A 13 -8.26 -10.73 -9.87
C ASP A 13 -7.74 -11.35 -8.57
N ALA A 14 -6.45 -11.14 -8.24
CA ALA A 14 -5.88 -11.55 -6.96
C ALA A 14 -6.54 -10.82 -5.77
N ILE A 15 -6.78 -9.50 -5.90
CA ILE A 15 -7.47 -8.72 -4.87
C ILE A 15 -8.89 -9.25 -4.65
N LYS A 16 -9.61 -9.61 -5.72
CA LYS A 16 -10.96 -10.18 -5.61
C LYS A 16 -10.99 -11.50 -4.85
N GLN A 17 -9.97 -12.35 -4.99
CA GLN A 17 -9.89 -13.64 -4.28
C GLN A 17 -9.78 -13.49 -2.76
N LEU A 18 -9.33 -12.33 -2.26
CA LEU A 18 -9.27 -12.03 -0.82
C LEU A 18 -10.65 -11.72 -0.22
N TYR A 19 -11.67 -11.50 -1.06
CA TYR A 19 -13.01 -11.20 -0.58
C TYR A 19 -13.91 -12.45 -0.70
N PRO A 20 -14.63 -12.81 0.37
CA PRO A 20 -15.54 -13.96 0.36
C PRO A 20 -16.75 -13.75 -0.56
N THR A 21 -17.04 -12.51 -0.95
CA THR A 21 -18.13 -12.14 -1.85
C THR A 21 -17.68 -11.10 -2.86
N GLU A 22 -18.32 -11.07 -4.03
CA GLU A 22 -18.01 -10.08 -5.07
C GLU A 22 -18.19 -8.65 -4.52
N PRO A 23 -17.13 -7.84 -4.44
CA PRO A 23 -17.23 -6.49 -3.90
C PRO A 23 -18.07 -5.62 -4.82
N ARG A 24 -19.03 -4.87 -4.24
CA ARG A 24 -19.99 -4.01 -4.96
C ARG A 24 -19.92 -2.56 -4.47
N GLY A 25 -20.51 -1.65 -5.24
CA GLY A 25 -20.62 -0.23 -4.87
C GLY A 25 -19.28 0.44 -4.59
N ASN A 26 -19.19 1.16 -3.47
CA ASN A 26 -18.00 1.92 -3.08
C ASN A 26 -16.78 1.02 -2.84
N THR A 27 -16.98 -0.19 -2.29
CA THR A 27 -15.90 -1.15 -2.07
C THR A 27 -15.25 -1.55 -3.40
N ALA A 28 -16.06 -1.84 -4.43
CA ALA A 28 -15.53 -2.15 -5.77
C ALA A 28 -14.71 -0.99 -6.35
N ARG A 29 -15.16 0.24 -6.13
CA ARG A 29 -14.44 1.46 -6.57
C ARG A 29 -13.09 1.61 -5.87
N HIS A 30 -13.06 1.42 -4.55
CA HIS A 30 -11.81 1.49 -3.78
C HIS A 30 -10.82 0.40 -4.22
N LEU A 31 -11.29 -0.82 -4.49
CA LEU A 31 -10.44 -1.91 -4.97
C LEU A 31 -9.91 -1.66 -6.38
N HIS A 32 -10.69 -0.98 -7.23
CA HIS A 32 -10.21 -0.53 -8.53
C HIS A 32 -9.04 0.43 -8.40
N THR A 33 -9.17 1.43 -7.52
CA THR A 33 -8.11 2.40 -7.22
C THR A 33 -6.87 1.71 -6.63
N LEU A 34 -7.07 0.77 -5.70
CA LEU A 34 -5.99 -0.01 -5.09
C LEU A 34 -5.22 -0.83 -6.15
N ALA A 35 -5.93 -1.53 -7.03
CA ALA A 35 -5.32 -2.31 -8.11
C ALA A 35 -4.53 -1.42 -9.08
N ALA A 36 -5.06 -0.22 -9.40
CA ALA A 36 -4.37 0.75 -10.25
C ALA A 36 -3.09 1.28 -9.59
N LEU A 37 -3.14 1.62 -8.29
CA LEU A 37 -1.99 2.07 -7.52
C LEU A 37 -0.88 1.00 -7.49
N ILE A 38 -1.22 -0.23 -7.13
CA ILE A 38 -0.25 -1.35 -7.09
C ILE A 38 0.32 -1.61 -8.48
N SER A 39 -0.51 -1.57 -9.53
CA SER A 39 -0.02 -1.72 -10.91
C SER A 39 0.95 -0.61 -11.31
N GLY A 40 0.74 0.62 -10.83
CA GLY A 40 1.65 1.74 -11.02
C GLY A 40 2.99 1.53 -10.30
N ILE A 41 2.95 1.11 -9.04
CA ILE A 41 4.13 0.79 -8.23
C ILE A 41 4.98 -0.31 -8.89
N VAL A 42 4.35 -1.42 -9.28
CA VAL A 42 5.05 -2.55 -9.92
C VAL A 42 5.52 -2.19 -11.33
N GLY A 43 4.72 -1.42 -12.08
CA GLY A 43 5.06 -0.98 -13.44
C GLY A 43 6.18 0.05 -13.50
N SER A 44 6.35 0.85 -12.44
CA SER A 44 7.41 1.86 -12.33
C SER A 44 8.82 1.26 -12.42
N LYS A 45 9.00 -0.03 -12.05
CA LYS A 45 10.29 -0.77 -11.95
C LYS A 45 11.35 -0.14 -11.04
N SER A 46 11.28 1.17 -10.79
CA SER A 46 11.91 1.88 -9.70
C SER A 46 10.82 2.29 -8.72
N THR A 47 10.75 1.59 -7.60
CA THR A 47 10.19 2.12 -6.38
C THR A 47 11.39 2.51 -5.54
N ASN A 48 11.39 3.69 -4.93
CA ASN A 48 12.43 4.03 -3.96
C ASN A 48 12.16 3.27 -2.65
N LEU A 49 12.08 1.94 -2.75
CA LEU A 49 11.86 0.98 -1.67
C LEU A 49 12.77 1.26 -0.48
N PRO A 50 14.06 1.61 -0.64
CA PRO A 50 14.91 2.01 0.47
C PRO A 50 14.42 3.28 1.18
N ALA A 51 14.03 4.33 0.44
CA ALA A 51 13.53 5.57 1.04
C ALA A 51 12.13 5.43 1.65
N VAL A 52 11.28 4.58 1.07
CA VAL A 52 9.95 4.28 1.61
C VAL A 52 10.07 3.38 2.83
N ALA A 53 10.89 2.32 2.80
CA ALA A 53 11.16 1.46 3.94
C ALA A 53 11.79 2.22 5.11
N ALA A 54 12.66 3.19 4.85
CA ALA A 54 13.20 4.08 5.88
C ALA A 54 12.15 5.03 6.51
N LYS A 55 10.97 5.15 5.90
CA LYS A 55 9.83 5.94 6.39
C LYS A 55 8.66 5.08 6.86
N VAL A 56 8.68 3.77 6.61
CA VAL A 56 7.76 2.83 7.24
C VAL A 56 8.16 2.79 8.71
N PRO A 57 7.29 3.19 9.65
CA PRO A 57 7.56 2.98 11.06
C PRO A 57 7.56 1.48 11.30
N ASP A 58 8.75 0.88 11.26
CA ASP A 58 8.99 -0.45 11.76
C ASP A 58 8.48 -0.47 13.20
N GLY A 59 7.64 -1.44 13.53
CA GLY A 59 6.73 -1.45 14.69
C GLY A 59 7.40 -1.52 16.07
N THR A 60 8.50 -0.81 16.32
CA THR A 60 9.19 -0.73 17.61
C THR A 60 9.72 0.66 17.94
N LYS A 61 8.86 1.70 17.87
CA LYS A 61 9.00 2.82 18.81
C LYS A 61 7.68 3.13 19.48
N ARG A 62 7.57 2.62 20.70
CA ARG A 62 6.53 2.94 21.68
C ARG A 62 6.75 4.40 22.12
N GLU A 63 6.26 5.37 21.36
CA GLU A 63 6.32 6.80 21.70
C GLU A 63 5.53 7.16 22.97
N SER A 64 4.89 6.19 23.63
CA SER A 64 4.28 6.38 24.95
C SER A 64 5.29 6.63 26.09
N ARG A 65 6.60 6.74 25.80
CA ARG A 65 7.66 6.99 26.81
C ARG A 65 8.49 8.25 26.59
N VAL A 66 8.23 9.07 25.56
CA VAL A 66 8.92 10.38 25.38
C VAL A 66 8.10 11.54 25.95
N LYS A 67 7.22 11.25 26.91
CA LYS A 67 6.75 12.22 27.91
C LYS A 67 7.45 11.88 29.23
N ARG A 68 8.76 12.16 29.40
CA ARG A 68 9.29 12.36 30.76
C ARG A 68 10.68 12.94 30.98
N ASP A 69 11.55 13.08 29.98
CA ASP A 69 12.89 13.59 30.28
C ASP A 69 13.17 14.95 29.60
N THR A 70 13.22 15.97 30.47
CA THR A 70 14.06 17.19 30.35
C THR A 70 13.50 18.27 29.42
N VAL A 71 12.71 19.27 29.85
CA VAL A 71 12.94 20.35 30.85
C VAL A 71 14.31 21.03 30.72
N ARG A 72 14.28 22.29 30.23
CA ARG A 72 15.36 23.31 30.24
C ARG A 72 16.54 22.98 29.30
N PHE A 73 17.08 23.91 28.51
CA PHE A 73 17.27 25.36 28.69
C PHE A 73 17.03 26.13 27.39
#